data_AF-A0A6N6W097-F1
#
_entry.id   AF-A0A6N6W097-F1
#
_cell.length_a   1.000
_cell.length_b   1.000
_cell.length_c   1.000
_cell.angle_alpha   90.00
_cell.angle_beta   90.00
_cell.angle_gamma   90.00
#
_symmetry.space_group_name_H-M   'P 1'
#
loop_
_entity.id
_entity.type
_entity.pdbx_description
1 polymer ?
#
loop_
_entity_poly.entity_id
_entity_poly.type
_entity_poly.pdbx_seq_one_letter_code
_entity_poly.pdbx_strand_id
1 'polypeptide(L)' 'MTEDDLSFLPLRVTRVGVGGKRSFDPADKRRLVEACLRPGAS' A
#
# COMPACT_ATOMS: atom_id res chain seq x y z
N MET A 1 6.78 -13.12 -2.40
CA MET A 1 5.65 -12.41 -1.78
C MET A 1 4.57 -13.44 -1.45
N THR A 2 4.13 -13.56 -0.20
CA THR A 2 3.03 -14.46 0.19
C THR A 2 1.71 -13.71 0.14
N GLU A 3 0.59 -14.43 0.11
CA GLU A 3 -0.76 -13.82 0.14
C GLU A 3 -1.01 -13.02 1.43
N ASP A 4 -0.46 -13.50 2.56
CA ASP A 4 -0.45 -12.79 3.85
C ASP A 4 0.26 -11.43 3.77
N ASP A 5 1.34 -11.36 2.98
CA ASP A 5 2.11 -10.13 2.73
C ASP A 5 1.33 -9.08 1.97
N LEU A 6 0.18 -9.42 1.39
CA LEU A 6 -0.66 -8.52 0.61
C LEU A 6 -2.04 -8.31 1.25
N SER A 7 -2.24 -8.79 2.48
CA SER A 7 -3.49 -8.65 3.24
C SER A 7 -3.91 -7.20 3.50
N PHE A 8 -2.97 -6.25 3.40
CA PHE A 8 -3.24 -4.81 3.49
C PHE A 8 -3.74 -4.20 2.17
N LEU A 9 -3.83 -4.98 1.10
CA LEU A 9 -4.39 -4.53 -0.17
C LEU A 9 -5.89 -4.83 -0.26
N PRO A 10 -6.67 -3.96 -0.94
CA PRO A 10 -6.25 -2.69 -1.55
C PRO A 10 -5.92 -1.61 -0.51
N LEU A 11 -5.00 -0.70 -0.84
CA LEU A 11 -4.63 0.41 0.06
C LEU A 11 -5.85 1.26 0.40
N ARG A 12 -6.07 1.54 1.69
CA ARG A 12 -7.18 2.38 2.12
C ARG A 12 -6.97 3.83 1.69
N VAL A 13 -7.93 4.39 0.96
CA VAL A 13 -7.95 5.82 0.62
C VAL A 13 -8.44 6.61 1.82
N THR A 14 -7.67 7.62 2.24
CA THR A 14 -8.03 8.51 3.36
C THR A 14 -8.53 9.86 2.89
N ARG A 15 -8.13 10.30 1.69
CA ARG A 15 -8.58 11.57 1.10
C ARG A 15 -8.58 11.49 -0.42
N VAL A 16 -9.57 12.11 -1.04
CA VAL A 16 -9.58 12.41 -2.47
C VAL A 16 -9.48 13.92 -2.62
N GLY A 17 -8.41 14.39 -3.25
CA GLY A 17 -8.15 15.80 -3.53
C GLY A 17 -8.63 16.23 -4.91
N VAL A 18 -8.39 17.50 -5.23
CA VAL A 18 -8.76 18.11 -6.52
C VAL A 18 -8.12 17.35 -7.68
N GLY A 19 -8.93 17.05 -8.71
CA GLY A 19 -8.51 16.29 -9.88
C GLY A 19 -8.34 14.78 -9.63
N GLY A 20 -8.95 14.23 -8.58
CA GLY A 20 -8.96 12.78 -8.33
C GLY A 20 -7.67 12.23 -7.71
N LYS A 21 -6.77 13.09 -7.23
CA LYS A 21 -5.58 12.68 -6.49
C LYS A 21 -5.99 11.96 -5.21
N ARG A 22 -5.50 10.76 -4.96
CA ARG A 22 -5.83 9.97 -3.77
C ARG A 22 -4.67 9.98 -2.79
N SER A 23 -4.96 10.30 -1.54
CA SER A 23 -4.06 10.04 -0.42
C SER A 23 -4.47 8.73 0.22
N PHE A 24 -3.48 7.91 0.56
CA PHE A 24 -3.67 6.60 1.17
C PHE A 24 -3.28 6.63 2.64
N ASP A 25 -3.78 5.65 3.39
CA ASP A 25 -3.41 5.41 4.77
C ASP A 25 -1.88 5.27 4.92
N PRO A 26 -1.25 5.99 5.85
CA PRO A 26 0.20 5.90 6.05
C PRO A 26 0.67 4.50 6.47
N ALA A 27 -0.12 3.76 7.26
CA ALA A 27 0.24 2.43 7.71
C ALA A 27 0.18 1.41 6.57
N ASP A 28 -0.87 1.44 5.75
CA ASP A 28 -0.97 0.58 4.57
C ASP A 28 0.15 0.87 3.57
N LYS A 29 0.50 2.16 3.36
CA LYS A 29 1.65 2.54 2.53
C LYS A 29 2.97 2.02 3.08
N ARG A 30 3.18 2.09 4.40
CA ARG A 30 4.41 1.57 5.02
C ARG A 30 4.53 0.06 4.83
N ARG A 31 3.44 -0.68 5.03
CA ARG A 31 3.38 -2.13 4.79
C ARG A 31 3.68 -2.48 3.34
N LEU A 32 3.17 -1.70 2.38
CA LEU A 32 3.50 -1.87 0.97
C LEU A 32 4.99 -1.70 0.70
N VAL A 33 5.61 -0.65 1.23
CA VAL A 33 7.06 -0.43 1.08
C VAL A 33 7.85 -1.58 1.68
N GLU A 34 7.51 -2.00 2.91
CA GLU A 34 8.18 -3.12 3.58
C GLU A 34 8.06 -4.42 2.78
N ALA A 35 6.90 -4.71 2.21
CA ALA A 35 6.68 -5.89 1.36
C ALA A 35 7.52 -5.82 0.08
N CYS A 36 7.63 -4.65 -0.55
CA CYS A 36 8.47 -4.44 -1.74
C CYS A 36 9.97 -4.52 -1.47
N LEU A 37 10.42 -4.28 -0.23
CA LEU A 37 11.84 -4.41 0.14
C LEU A 37 12.27 -5.86 0.39
N ARG A 38 11.33 -6.81 0.47
CA ARG A 38 11.65 -8.21 0.72
C ARG A 38 12.30 -8.85 -0.52
N PRO A 39 13.25 -9.79 -0.31
CA PRO A 39 13.81 -10.57 -1.41
C PRO A 39 12.72 -11.26 -2.23
N GLY A 40 12.81 -11.12 -3.56
CA GLY A 40 11.85 -11.73 -4.49
C GLY A 40 10.57 -10.91 -4.75
N ALA A 41 10.49 -9.66 -4.28
CA ALA A 41 9.58 -8.67 -4.85
C ALA A 41 10.19 -8.13 -6.16
N SER A 42 9.39 -8.02 -7.22
CA SER A 42 9.80 -7.52 -8.54
C SER A 42 8.68 -6.79 -9.25
#